data_AF-A0A971L1S4-F1
#
_entry.id   AF-A0A971L1S4-F1
#
_cell.length_a   1.000
_cell.length_b   1.000
_cell.length_c   1.000
_cell.angle_alpha   90.00
_cell.angle_beta   90.00
_cell.angle_gamma   90.00
#
_symmetry.space_group_name_H-M   'P 1'
#
loop_
_entity.id
_entity.type
_entity.pdbx_description
1 polymer ?
#
loop_
_entity_poly.entity_id
_entity_poly.type
_entity_poly.pdbx_seq_one_letter_code
_entity_poly.pdbx_strand_id
1 'polypeptide(L)'
;MSVMLIGFAVLLFIIIVVRMPIAFAMGLVGFFGFAVMMGLNWDNLDSFRWTGVLSMAANRVADTVQNYSLSIIPLFILMGNLV
;
A
#
# COMPACT_ATOMS: atom_id res chain seq x y z
N MET A 1 -5.74 -20.20 2.74
CA MET A 1 -6.57 -19.99 1.53
C MET A 1 -7.73 -19.03 1.78
N SER A 2 -8.51 -19.21 2.85
CA SER A 2 -9.67 -18.35 3.17
C SER A 2 -9.35 -16.85 3.29
N VAL A 3 -8.28 -16.48 4.00
CA VAL A 3 -7.87 -15.07 4.20
C VAL A 3 -7.62 -14.35 2.85
N MET A 4 -7.03 -15.05 1.88
CA MET A 4 -6.76 -14.49 0.54
C MET A 4 -8.06 -14.23 -0.23
N LEU A 5 -9.03 -15.16 -0.17
CA LEU A 5 -10.33 -14.99 -0.81
C LEU A 5 -11.13 -13.85 -0.17
N ILE A 6 -11.07 -13.72 1.15
CA ILE A 6 -11.71 -12.62 1.88
C ILE A 6 -11.08 -11.29 1.48
N GLY A 7 -9.74 -11.19 1.47
CA GLY A 7 -9.05 -9.98 1.04
C GLY A 7 -9.39 -9.58 -0.39
N PHE A 8 -9.48 -10.56 -1.30
CA PHE A 8 -9.89 -10.33 -2.69
C PHE A 8 -11.35 -9.86 -2.80
N ALA A 9 -12.27 -10.47 -2.06
CA ALA A 9 -13.67 -10.06 -2.04
C ALA A 9 -13.84 -8.62 -1.51
N VAL A 10 -13.11 -8.26 -0.45
CA VAL A 10 -13.11 -6.89 0.10
C VAL A 10 -12.55 -5.89 -0.92
N LEU A 11 -11.47 -6.24 -1.62
CA LEU A 11 -10.91 -5.41 -2.68
C LEU A 11 -11.92 -5.14 -3.78
N LEU A 12 -12.60 -6.19 -4.28
CA LEU A 12 -13.63 -6.03 -5.32
C LEU A 12 -14.81 -5.19 -4.83
N PHE A 13 -15.23 -5.37 -3.58
CA PHE A 13 -16.30 -4.55 -2.99
C PHE A 13 -15.93 -3.06 -2.98
N ILE A 14 -14.71 -2.72 -2.55
CA ILE A 14 -14.24 -1.33 -2.52
C ILE A 14 -14.16 -0.74 -3.94
N ILE A 15 -13.71 -1.51 -4.93
CA ILE A 15 -13.60 -1.01 -6.30
C ILE A 15 -14.98 -0.83 -6.95
N ILE A 16 -15.89 -1.80 -6.78
CA ILE A 16 -17.15 -1.84 -7.53
C ILE A 16 -18.22 -0.98 -6.85
N VAL A 17 -18.36 -1.10 -5.52
CA VAL A 17 -19.44 -0.44 -4.76
C VAL A 17 -19.01 0.96 -4.34
N VAL A 18 -17.82 1.10 -3.74
CA VAL A 18 -17.31 2.39 -3.28
C VAL A 18 -16.71 3.22 -4.43
N ARG A 19 -16.44 2.60 -5.59
CA ARG A 19 -15.86 3.26 -6.78
C ARG A 19 -14.56 3.99 -6.48
N MET A 20 -13.77 3.45 -5.57
CA MET A 20 -12.48 4.02 -5.19
C MET A 20 -11.43 3.71 -6.27
N PRO A 21 -10.51 4.65 -6.59
CA PRO A 21 -9.41 4.35 -7.50
C PRO A 21 -8.58 3.15 -7.01
N ILE A 22 -8.16 2.31 -7.95
CA ILE A 22 -7.56 0.99 -7.68
C ILE A 22 -6.35 1.10 -6.75
N ALA A 23 -5.50 2.13 -6.93
CA ALA A 23 -4.32 2.34 -6.10
C ALA A 23 -4.67 2.49 -4.61
N PHE A 24 -5.71 3.26 -4.28
CA PHE A 24 -6.16 3.44 -2.90
C PHE A 24 -6.82 2.18 -2.35
N ALA A 25 -7.63 1.49 -3.17
CA ALA A 25 -8.26 0.23 -2.78
C ALA A 25 -7.19 -0.83 -2.44
N MET A 26 -6.18 -0.99 -3.30
CA MET A 26 -5.07 -1.93 -3.07
C MET A 26 -4.23 -1.54 -1.85
N GLY A 27 -3.96 -0.26 -1.66
CA GLY A 27 -3.21 0.24 -0.50
C GLY A 27 -3.94 -0.05 0.82
N LEU A 28 -5.25 0.25 0.89
CA LEU A 28 -6.05 0.01 2.09
C LEU A 28 -6.18 -1.48 2.42
N VAL A 29 -6.53 -2.30 1.43
CA VAL A 29 -6.69 -3.75 1.65
C VAL A 29 -5.37 -4.38 2.05
N GLY A 30 -4.25 -3.97 1.45
CA GLY A 30 -2.92 -4.42 1.85
C GLY A 30 -2.55 -4.00 3.27
N PHE A 31 -2.82 -2.75 3.64
CA PHE A 31 -2.55 -2.21 4.97
C PHE A 31 -3.32 -2.95 6.07
N PHE A 32 -4.65 -3.04 5.96
CA PHE A 32 -5.48 -3.72 6.95
C PHE A 32 -5.29 -5.25 6.92
N GLY A 33 -5.07 -5.83 5.73
CA GLY A 33 -4.74 -7.25 5.60
C GLY A 33 -3.45 -7.61 6.33
N PHE A 34 -2.43 -6.75 6.24
CA PHE A 34 -1.18 -6.93 6.98
C PHE A 34 -1.39 -6.75 8.49
N ALA A 35 -2.23 -5.81 8.92
CA ALA A 35 -2.57 -5.63 10.34
C ALA A 35 -3.21 -6.91 10.94
N VAL A 36 -4.17 -7.51 10.23
CA VAL A 36 -4.79 -8.78 10.63
C VAL A 36 -3.77 -9.92 10.67
N MET A 37 -2.85 -10.00 9.70
CA MET A 37 -1.77 -10.99 9.74
C MET A 37 -0.79 -10.79 10.89
N MET A 38 -0.63 -9.55 11.36
CA MET A 38 0.19 -9.20 12.51
C MET A 38 -0.53 -9.44 13.86
N GLY A 39 -1.76 -9.94 13.83
CA GLY A 39 -2.54 -10.33 15.01
C GLY A 39 -3.60 -9.33 15.45
N LEU A 40 -4.01 -8.40 14.58
CA LEU A 40 -5.15 -7.52 14.84
C LEU A 40 -6.44 -8.34 14.95
N ASN A 41 -7.08 -8.26 16.11
CA ASN A 41 -8.35 -8.89 16.44
C ASN A 41 -9.31 -7.82 17.02
N TRP A 42 -10.61 -8.12 17.05
CA TRP A 42 -11.62 -7.22 17.60
C TRP A 42 -11.37 -6.87 19.08
N ASP A 43 -10.71 -7.77 19.82
CA ASP A 43 -10.44 -7.59 21.25
C ASP A 43 -9.21 -6.72 21.54
N ASN A 44 -8.35 -6.47 20.54
CA ASN A 44 -7.06 -5.81 20.74
C ASN A 44 -6.88 -4.52 19.95
N LEU A 45 -7.97 -3.95 19.43
CA LEU A 45 -7.93 -2.72 18.62
C LEU A 45 -7.19 -1.56 19.32
N ASP A 46 -7.41 -1.39 20.63
CA ASP A 46 -6.81 -0.31 21.42
C ASP A 46 -5.36 -0.59 21.84
N SER A 47 -4.99 -1.86 22.01
CA SER A 47 -3.65 -2.28 22.45
C SER A 47 -2.74 -2.72 21.29
N PHE A 48 -3.27 -2.75 20.06
CA PHE A 48 -2.55 -3.21 18.90
C PHE A 48 -1.38 -2.28 18.53
N ARG A 49 -0.27 -2.88 18.11
CA ARG A 49 0.95 -2.16 17.73
C ARG A 49 0.87 -1.66 16.29
N TRP A 50 0.13 -0.56 16.10
CA TRP A 50 -0.04 0.09 14.79
C TRP A 50 1.27 0.53 14.12
N THR A 51 2.34 0.75 14.91
CA THR A 51 3.65 1.15 14.40
C THR A 51 4.26 0.17 13.40
N GLY A 52 3.99 -1.14 13.53
CA GLY A 52 4.49 -2.15 12.58
C GLY A 52 3.86 -2.00 11.20
N VAL A 53 2.55 -1.85 11.15
CA VAL A 53 1.78 -1.69 9.90
C VAL A 53 2.11 -0.35 9.24
N LEU A 54 2.21 0.73 10.03
CA LEU A 54 2.63 2.05 9.55
C LEU A 54 4.05 2.03 8.97
N SER A 55 4.98 1.36 9.65
CA SER A 55 6.36 1.22 9.18
C SER A 55 6.42 0.50 7.84
N MET A 56 5.67 -0.59 7.66
CA MET A 56 5.60 -1.31 6.38
C MET A 56 5.08 -0.42 5.24
N ALA A 57 4.02 0.36 5.48
CA ALA A 57 3.49 1.31 4.51
C ALA A 57 4.50 2.42 4.18
N ALA A 58 5.16 3.00 5.19
CA ALA A 58 6.15 4.04 5.02
C ALA A 58 7.37 3.58 4.21
N ASN A 59 7.90 2.38 4.54
CA ASN A 59 9.02 1.80 3.80
C ASN A 59 8.66 1.58 2.32
N ARG A 60 7.46 1.09 2.02
CA ARG A 60 7.02 0.88 0.63
C ARG A 60 7.05 2.16 -0.19
N VAL A 61 6.63 3.28 0.40
CA VAL A 61 6.68 4.60 -0.24
C VAL A 61 8.12 5.07 -0.38
N ALA A 62 8.92 4.97 0.68
CA ALA A 62 10.32 5.37 0.68
C ALA A 62 11.14 4.62 -0.39
N ASP A 63 10.94 3.31 -0.52
CA ASP A 63 11.59 2.47 -1.53
C ASP A 63 11.19 2.89 -2.96
N THR A 64 9.93 3.29 -3.15
CA THR A 64 9.44 3.72 -4.46
C THR A 64 10.08 5.04 -4.87
N VAL A 65 10.15 6.01 -3.97
CA VAL A 65 10.75 7.34 -4.25
C VAL A 65 12.26 7.25 -4.45
N GLN A 66 12.94 6.35 -3.75
CA GLN A 66 14.37 6.12 -3.89
C GLN A 66 14.74 5.26 -5.11
N ASN A 67 13.76 4.81 -5.91
CA ASN A 67 14.03 3.99 -7.07
C ASN A 67 14.68 4.83 -8.18
N TYR A 68 15.99 4.61 -8.41
CA TYR A 68 16.78 5.26 -9.47
C TYR A 68 16.15 5.16 -10.86
N SER A 69 15.36 4.13 -11.14
CA SER A 69 14.66 3.97 -12.42
C SER A 69 13.65 5.09 -12.68
N LEU A 70 13.07 5.68 -11.62
CA LEU A 70 12.14 6.81 -11.74
C LEU A 70 12.87 8.12 -12.04
N SER A 71 14.14 8.24 -11.65
CA SER A 71 14.98 9.42 -11.92
C SER A 71 15.51 9.48 -13.36
N ILE A 72 15.40 8.38 -14.11
CA ILE A 72 15.85 8.29 -15.50
C ILE A 72 15.12 9.31 -16.39
N ILE A 73 13.80 9.46 -16.24
CA ILE A 73 13.00 10.39 -17.05
C ILE A 73 13.38 11.86 -16.78
N PRO A 74 13.45 12.33 -15.52
CA PRO A 74 13.98 13.66 -15.21
C PRO A 74 15.40 13.90 -15.72
N LEU A 75 16.30 12.91 -15.57
CA LEU A 75 17.67 13.02 -16.05
C LEU A 75 17.74 13.15 -17.57
N PHE A 76 16.90 12.44 -18.33
CA PHE A 76 16.82 12.62 -19.78
C PHE A 76 16.38 14.02 -20.18
N ILE A 77 15.42 14.63 -19.47
CA ILE A 77 14.99 16.01 -19.73
C ILE A 77 16.12 16.99 -19.41
N LEU A 78 16.83 16.81 -18.29
CA LEU A 78 17.97 17.65 -17.92
C LEU A 78 19.15 17.49 -18.90
N MET A 79 19.45 16.26 -19.33
CA MET A 79 20.48 15.99 -20.33
C MET A 79 20.13 16.53 -21.72
N GLY A 80 18.84 16.70 -22.05
CA GLY A 80 18.40 17.28 -23.33
C GLY A 80 18.26 18.81 -23.34
N ASN A 81 18.02 19.44 -22.18
CA ASN A 81 17.80 20.89 -22.06
C ASN A 81 19.05 21.67 -21.60
N LEU A 82 20.09 20.99 -21.10
CA LEU A 82 21.37 21.60 -20.68
C LEU A 82 22.48 21.47 -21.75
N VAL A 83 22.12 21.16 -22.99
CA VAL A 83 23.02 21.12 -24.17
C VAL A 83 22.76 22.31 -25.08
#